data_AF-A0A661JL47-F1
#
_entry.id   AF-A0A661JL47-F1
#
_cell.length_a   1.000
_cell.length_b   1.000
_cell.length_c   1.000
_cell.angle_alpha   90.00
_cell.angle_beta   90.00
_cell.angle_gamma   90.00
#
_symmetry.space_group_name_H-M   'P 1'
#
loop_
_entity.id
_entity.type
_entity.pdbx_description
1 polymer ?
#
loop_
_entity_poly.entity_id
_entity_poly.type
_entity_poly.pdbx_seq_one_letter_code
_entity_poly.pdbx_strand_id
1 'polypeptide(L)'
;KYFEKNGSIYWKDLVAVEKNLGQRWIGEIMDSCWISSFSPLGQNEVQAIWPDKKHFLEWNDNDVESAAIGISGVLKTYYEMKCSTFNFSIFSGALDGFDYGMRSMMRIITRQNVVPDHRTDDYYFQKLLKNEIILLPPEELSQKVKENLDNCLKSQ
;
A
#
# COMPACT_ATOMS: atom_id res chain seq x y z
N LYS A 1 12.40 17.72 4.70
CA LYS A 1 11.48 18.12 5.80
C LYS A 1 11.41 17.11 6.96
N TYR A 2 10.92 15.86 6.79
CA TYR A 2 10.85 14.92 7.93
C TYR A 2 12.25 14.51 8.43
N PHE A 3 13.12 14.08 7.50
CA PHE A 3 14.50 13.67 7.82
C PHE A 3 15.29 14.78 8.54
N GLU A 4 15.23 16.01 8.01
CA GLU A 4 15.88 17.19 8.62
C GLU A 4 15.40 17.48 10.05
N LYS A 5 14.11 17.21 10.34
CA LYS A 5 13.51 17.50 11.64
C LYS A 5 13.78 16.40 12.68
N ASN A 6 13.73 15.13 12.28
CA ASN A 6 13.77 14.00 13.20
C ASN A 6 15.11 13.24 13.18
N GLY A 7 15.97 13.48 12.18
CA GLY A 7 17.22 12.74 11.99
C GLY A 7 17.02 11.29 11.52
N SER A 8 15.79 10.92 11.15
CA SER A 8 15.38 9.56 10.83
C SER A 8 14.57 9.49 9.52
N ILE A 9 14.47 8.30 8.95
CA ILE A 9 13.78 8.06 7.68
C ILE A 9 12.30 7.79 7.97
N TYR A 10 11.43 8.66 7.46
CA TYR A 10 9.98 8.59 7.68
C TYR A 10 9.40 7.18 7.46
N TRP A 11 9.75 6.55 6.33
CA TRP A 11 9.23 5.23 5.96
C TRP A 11 9.63 4.12 6.95
N LYS A 12 10.85 4.20 7.50
CA LYS A 12 11.31 3.24 8.52
C LYS A 12 10.56 3.44 9.83
N ASP A 13 10.39 4.68 10.24
CA ASP A 13 9.69 5.01 11.48
C ASP A 13 8.21 4.66 11.38
N LEU A 14 7.57 4.91 10.23
CA LEU A 14 6.19 4.54 9.95
C LEU A 14 5.99 3.02 10.08
N VAL A 15 6.83 2.23 9.41
CA VAL A 15 6.80 0.76 9.49
C VAL A 15 6.97 0.29 10.93
N ALA A 16 7.93 0.85 11.67
CA ALA A 16 8.18 0.47 13.06
C ALA A 16 6.97 0.77 13.96
N VAL A 17 6.33 1.94 13.79
CA VAL A 17 5.14 2.32 14.55
C VAL A 17 3.96 1.40 14.20
N GLU A 18 3.68 1.17 12.92
CA GLU A 18 2.56 0.33 12.52
C GLU A 18 2.75 -1.12 12.96
N LYS A 19 3.96 -1.66 12.85
CA LYS A 19 4.31 -3.00 13.34
C LYS A 19 4.13 -3.12 14.86
N ASN A 20 4.52 -2.10 15.62
CA ASN A 20 4.39 -2.09 17.08
C ASN A 20 2.93 -1.97 17.54
N LEU A 21 2.14 -1.11 16.89
CA LEU A 21 0.71 -0.93 17.22
C LEU A 21 -0.14 -2.10 16.74
N GLY A 22 0.22 -2.74 15.63
CA GLY A 22 -0.46 -3.91 15.08
C GLY A 22 -1.84 -3.66 14.47
N GLN A 23 -2.43 -2.47 14.64
CA GLN A 23 -3.80 -2.17 14.23
C GLN A 23 -3.98 -2.17 12.70
N ARG A 24 -3.04 -1.55 11.97
CA ARG A 24 -3.05 -1.49 10.50
C ARG A 24 -1.94 -2.31 9.86
N TRP A 25 -1.17 -3.03 10.69
CA TRP A 25 -0.12 -3.93 10.22
C TRP A 25 -0.72 -5.16 9.57
N ILE A 26 -0.39 -5.37 8.29
CA ILE A 26 -0.84 -6.54 7.54
C ILE A 26 0.21 -7.64 7.69
N GLY A 27 1.47 -7.36 7.39
CA GLY A 27 2.51 -8.38 7.46
C GLY A 27 3.82 -7.97 6.79
N GLU A 28 4.77 -8.89 6.82
CA GLU A 28 6.06 -8.80 6.14
C GLU A 28 6.16 -9.92 5.11
N ILE A 29 6.65 -9.57 3.92
CA ILE A 29 6.98 -10.53 2.87
C ILE A 29 8.40 -10.22 2.43
N MET A 30 9.34 -11.06 2.85
CA MET A 30 10.77 -10.82 2.64
C MET A 30 11.14 -9.40 3.14
N ASP A 31 11.65 -8.54 2.26
CA ASP A 31 12.07 -7.17 2.58
C ASP A 31 10.94 -6.12 2.48
N SER A 32 9.71 -6.54 2.15
CA SER A 32 8.55 -5.65 2.01
C SER A 32 7.62 -5.70 3.23
N CYS A 33 7.21 -4.52 3.70
CA CYS A 33 6.31 -4.33 4.83
C CYS A 33 4.95 -3.82 4.35
N TRP A 34 3.87 -4.50 4.73
CA TRP A 34 2.51 -4.23 4.24
C TRP A 34 1.63 -3.66 5.35
N ILE A 35 0.93 -2.57 5.05
CA ILE A 35 0.03 -1.87 5.98
C ILE A 35 -1.23 -1.37 5.26
N SER A 36 -2.34 -1.24 5.97
CA SER A 36 -3.43 -0.36 5.51
C SER A 36 -3.12 1.10 5.87
N SER A 37 -3.44 2.04 4.99
CA SER A 37 -3.07 3.44 5.21
C SER A 37 -3.91 4.06 6.34
N PHE A 38 -3.27 4.65 7.35
CA PHE A 38 -3.98 5.44 8.39
C PHE A 38 -4.74 6.63 7.80
N SER A 39 -4.18 7.26 6.77
CA SER A 39 -4.78 8.37 6.04
C SER A 39 -4.85 7.99 4.55
N PRO A 40 -5.87 7.22 4.16
CA PRO A 40 -5.98 6.71 2.79
C PRO A 40 -6.39 7.82 1.81
N LEU A 41 -5.84 7.77 0.60
CA LEU A 41 -6.13 8.62 -0.54
C LEU A 41 -7.19 8.02 -1.48
N GLY A 42 -7.74 6.86 -1.14
CA GLY A 42 -8.73 6.16 -1.92
C GLY A 42 -9.30 4.97 -1.14
N GLN A 43 -10.32 4.32 -1.69
CA GLN A 43 -10.95 3.21 -1.01
C GLN A 43 -10.03 1.99 -0.90
N ASN A 44 -10.12 1.31 0.24
CA ASN A 44 -9.41 0.08 0.54
C ASN A 44 -7.89 0.17 0.31
N GLU A 45 -7.28 1.30 0.65
CA GLU A 45 -5.85 1.53 0.40
C GLU A 45 -4.95 0.60 1.23
N VAL A 46 -4.14 -0.16 0.52
CA VAL A 46 -3.02 -0.91 1.06
C VAL A 46 -1.71 -0.30 0.56
N GLN A 47 -0.73 -0.22 1.44
CA GLN A 47 0.62 0.22 1.12
C GLN A 47 1.62 -0.91 1.35
N ALA A 48 2.60 -1.00 0.46
CA ALA A 48 3.81 -1.79 0.68
C ALA A 48 5.00 -0.84 0.76
N ILE A 49 5.91 -1.07 1.71
CA ILE A 49 7.12 -0.26 1.91
C ILE A 49 8.32 -1.19 1.89
N TRP A 50 9.35 -0.85 1.13
CA TRP A 50 10.67 -1.49 1.20
C TRP A 50 11.61 -0.56 1.98
N PRO A 51 11.70 -0.68 3.31
CA PRO A 51 12.37 0.30 4.18
C PRO A 51 13.86 0.47 3.87
N ASP A 52 14.48 -0.51 3.23
CA ASP A 52 15.91 -0.53 2.89
C ASP A 52 16.20 -0.26 1.41
N LYS A 53 15.17 -0.15 0.55
CA LYS A 53 15.34 0.10 -0.90
C LYS A 53 15.03 1.55 -1.23
N LYS A 54 16.04 2.33 -1.60
CA LYS A 54 15.90 3.75 -1.96
C LYS A 54 15.29 3.92 -3.34
N HIS A 55 15.74 3.12 -4.31
CA HIS A 55 15.28 3.20 -5.69
C HIS A 55 15.27 1.83 -6.39
N PHE A 56 14.62 1.74 -7.54
CA PHE A 56 14.45 0.47 -8.27
C PHE A 56 15.74 -0.21 -8.70
N LEU A 57 16.87 0.50 -8.85
CA LEU A 57 18.16 -0.16 -9.14
C LEU A 57 18.72 -0.98 -7.96
N GLU A 58 18.18 -0.81 -6.75
CA GLU A 58 18.54 -1.64 -5.58
C GLU A 58 17.65 -2.89 -5.45
N TRP A 59 16.62 -3.00 -6.30
CA TRP A 59 15.72 -4.15 -6.28
C TRP A 59 16.39 -5.38 -6.90
N ASN A 60 16.13 -6.53 -6.30
CA ASN A 60 16.48 -7.85 -6.80
C ASN A 60 15.22 -8.70 -7.05
N ASP A 61 15.41 -9.96 -7.42
CA ASP A 61 14.29 -10.87 -7.71
C ASP A 61 13.35 -11.05 -6.50
N ASN A 62 13.87 -11.05 -5.27
CA ASN A 62 13.06 -11.14 -4.05
C ASN A 62 12.18 -9.90 -3.85
N ASP A 63 12.64 -8.71 -4.23
CA ASP A 63 11.84 -7.49 -4.14
C ASP A 63 10.65 -7.53 -5.11
N VAL A 64 10.87 -8.06 -6.33
CA VAL A 64 9.81 -8.26 -7.31
C VAL A 64 8.84 -9.36 -6.88
N GLU A 65 9.38 -10.48 -6.37
CA GLU A 65 8.58 -11.60 -5.86
C GLU A 65 7.71 -11.17 -4.67
N SER A 66 8.30 -10.46 -3.70
CA SER A 66 7.56 -9.95 -2.55
C SER A 66 6.44 -8.99 -2.94
N ALA A 67 6.65 -8.13 -3.95
CA ALA A 67 5.60 -7.30 -4.54
C ALA A 67 4.48 -8.16 -5.15
N ALA A 68 4.83 -9.17 -5.95
CA ALA A 68 3.87 -10.04 -6.63
C ALA A 68 3.01 -10.85 -5.64
N ILE A 69 3.61 -11.40 -4.60
CA ILE A 69 2.91 -12.14 -3.54
C ILE A 69 1.92 -11.23 -2.81
N GLY A 70 2.38 -10.05 -2.39
CA GLY A 70 1.52 -9.14 -1.64
C GLY A 70 0.40 -8.54 -2.48
N ILE A 71 0.65 -8.19 -3.75
CA ILE A 71 -0.41 -7.79 -4.69
C ILE A 71 -1.43 -8.92 -4.83
N SER A 72 -0.98 -10.17 -4.97
CA SER A 72 -1.88 -11.32 -5.09
C SER A 72 -2.77 -11.49 -3.85
N GLY A 73 -2.22 -11.32 -2.65
CA GLY A 73 -2.98 -11.32 -1.39
C GLY A 73 -4.03 -10.21 -1.34
N VAL A 74 -3.65 -8.97 -1.69
CA VAL A 74 -4.58 -7.83 -1.75
C VAL A 74 -5.70 -8.05 -2.76
N LEU A 75 -5.37 -8.53 -3.97
CA LEU A 75 -6.36 -8.79 -5.02
C LEU A 75 -7.34 -9.90 -4.63
N LYS A 76 -6.87 -10.92 -3.90
CA LYS A 76 -7.75 -11.94 -3.35
C LYS A 76 -8.73 -11.35 -2.34
N THR A 77 -8.29 -10.47 -1.45
CA THR A 77 -9.16 -9.76 -0.52
C THR A 77 -10.18 -8.88 -1.26
N TYR A 78 -9.76 -8.14 -2.28
CA TYR A 78 -10.65 -7.34 -3.10
C TYR A 78 -11.71 -8.20 -3.80
N TYR A 79 -11.33 -9.37 -4.31
CA TYR A 79 -12.27 -10.31 -4.91
C TYR A 79 -13.34 -10.80 -3.91
N GLU A 80 -12.94 -11.14 -2.68
CA GLU A 80 -13.85 -11.53 -1.60
C GLU A 80 -14.80 -10.39 -1.21
N MET A 81 -14.29 -9.16 -1.19
CA MET A 81 -15.07 -7.92 -0.98
C MET A 81 -15.94 -7.53 -2.18
N LYS A 82 -15.94 -8.31 -3.27
CA LYS A 82 -16.65 -8.04 -4.53
C LYS A 82 -16.18 -6.75 -5.22
N CYS A 83 -14.94 -6.33 -4.99
CA CYS A 83 -14.30 -5.26 -5.73
C CYS A 83 -13.68 -5.80 -7.03
N SER A 84 -14.06 -5.23 -8.17
CA SER A 84 -13.65 -5.71 -9.50
C SER A 84 -12.63 -4.81 -10.21
N THR A 85 -12.31 -3.65 -9.63
CA THR A 85 -11.40 -2.67 -10.23
C THR A 85 -10.46 -2.08 -9.19
N PHE A 86 -9.23 -1.82 -9.60
CA PHE A 86 -8.19 -1.25 -8.75
C PHE A 86 -7.19 -0.46 -9.58
N ASN A 87 -6.46 0.44 -8.92
CA ASN A 87 -5.25 1.07 -9.44
C ASN A 87 -4.13 0.84 -8.43
N PHE A 88 -2.89 0.75 -8.92
CA PHE A 88 -1.73 0.79 -8.05
C PHE A 88 -0.61 1.61 -8.69
N SER A 89 0.34 2.02 -7.87
CA SER A 89 1.56 2.69 -8.31
C SER A 89 2.69 2.33 -7.37
N ILE A 90 3.88 2.12 -7.93
CA ILE A 90 5.11 1.93 -7.17
C ILE A 90 5.97 3.17 -7.38
N PHE A 91 6.43 3.74 -6.28
CA PHE A 91 7.28 4.93 -6.22
C PHE A 91 8.68 4.52 -5.80
N SER A 92 9.66 5.25 -6.30
CA SER A 92 11.08 5.11 -5.95
C SER A 92 11.69 6.48 -5.71
N GLY A 93 12.83 6.52 -5.02
CA GLY A 93 13.69 7.70 -5.03
C GLY A 93 14.19 8.02 -6.44
N ALA A 94 14.60 9.28 -6.64
CA ALA A 94 15.23 9.72 -7.87
C ALA A 94 16.58 9.01 -8.09
N LEU A 95 16.92 8.73 -9.34
CA LEU A 95 18.15 8.02 -9.72
C LEU A 95 19.41 8.89 -9.60
N ASP A 96 19.26 10.21 -9.53
CA ASP A 96 20.35 11.18 -9.46
C ASP A 96 20.91 11.38 -8.03
N GLY A 97 20.40 10.62 -7.05
CA GLY A 97 21.06 10.42 -5.75
C GLY A 97 20.72 11.45 -4.66
N PHE A 98 19.75 12.34 -4.87
CA PHE A 98 19.48 13.44 -3.92
C PHE A 98 18.39 13.19 -2.88
N ASP A 99 17.73 12.02 -2.89
CA ASP A 99 16.65 11.74 -1.93
C ASP A 99 17.06 10.74 -0.84
N TYR A 100 17.75 11.24 0.19
CA TYR A 100 18.16 10.43 1.35
C TYR A 100 16.97 9.87 2.15
N GLY A 101 15.81 10.54 2.09
CA GLY A 101 14.64 10.24 2.91
C GLY A 101 13.63 9.31 2.25
N MET A 102 13.60 9.23 0.92
CA MET A 102 12.66 8.39 0.19
C MET A 102 13.02 6.91 0.25
N ARG A 103 12.00 6.06 0.26
CA ARG A 103 12.10 4.62 0.11
C ARG A 103 11.09 4.16 -0.93
N SER A 104 11.39 3.04 -1.56
CA SER A 104 10.51 2.42 -2.52
C SER A 104 9.24 2.01 -1.80
N MET A 105 8.10 2.37 -2.38
CA MET A 105 6.81 2.15 -1.75
C MET A 105 5.73 1.98 -2.81
N MET A 106 4.75 1.13 -2.55
CA MET A 106 3.60 0.92 -3.42
C MET A 106 2.32 1.36 -2.71
N ARG A 107 1.37 1.92 -3.47
CA ARG A 107 -0.04 2.05 -3.03
C ARG A 107 -0.92 1.30 -3.99
N ILE A 108 -1.92 0.61 -3.47
CA ILE A 108 -2.98 -0.01 -4.23
C ILE A 108 -4.32 0.38 -3.61
N ILE A 109 -5.26 0.80 -4.45
CA ILE A 109 -6.61 1.24 -4.06
C ILE A 109 -7.65 0.57 -4.95
N THR A 110 -8.83 0.31 -4.41
CA THR A 110 -10.00 -0.08 -5.22
C THR A 110 -10.63 1.13 -5.88
N ARG A 111 -11.33 0.89 -6.99
CA ARG A 111 -12.16 1.87 -7.69
C ARG A 111 -13.62 1.44 -7.67
N GLN A 112 -14.48 2.29 -8.22
CA GLN A 112 -15.89 1.93 -8.39
C GLN A 112 -15.99 0.71 -9.31
N ASN A 113 -16.72 -0.32 -8.86
CA ASN A 113 -16.98 -1.50 -9.67
C ASN A 113 -17.62 -1.15 -11.01
N VAL A 114 -17.28 -1.94 -12.02
CA VAL A 114 -17.98 -1.93 -13.30
C VAL A 114 -19.39 -2.46 -13.08
N VAL A 115 -20.39 -1.63 -13.35
CA VAL A 115 -21.82 -1.94 -13.23
C VAL A 115 -22.53 -1.44 -14.49
N PRO A 116 -23.73 -1.97 -14.84
CA PRO A 116 -24.57 -1.34 -15.85
C PRO A 116 -24.78 0.15 -15.53
N ASP A 117 -24.77 1.00 -16.55
CA ASP A 117 -24.80 2.47 -16.42
C ASP A 117 -23.64 3.03 -15.59
N HIS A 118 -22.44 2.46 -15.77
CA HIS A 118 -21.22 2.91 -15.10
C HIS A 118 -21.00 4.42 -15.32
N ARG A 119 -20.92 5.14 -14.21
CA ARG A 119 -20.50 6.54 -14.20
C ARG A 119 -19.00 6.59 -14.01
N THR A 120 -18.37 7.62 -14.58
CA THR A 120 -16.99 7.94 -14.24
C THR A 120 -16.91 8.11 -12.72
N ASP A 121 -16.01 7.37 -12.11
CA ASP A 121 -15.65 7.46 -10.69
C ASP A 121 -14.72 8.66 -10.41
N ASP A 122 -14.53 9.51 -11.42
CA ASP A 122 -13.89 10.81 -11.36
C ASP A 122 -14.97 11.89 -11.15
N TYR A 123 -15.07 12.40 -9.93
CA TYR A 123 -16.12 13.34 -9.55
C TYR A 123 -15.60 14.48 -8.67
N TYR A 124 -16.47 15.47 -8.42
CA TYR A 124 -16.09 16.75 -7.83
C TYR A 124 -15.37 16.64 -6.48
N PHE A 125 -15.68 15.62 -5.66
CA PHE A 125 -15.10 15.49 -4.33
C PHE A 125 -13.60 15.20 -4.41
N GLN A 126 -13.19 14.29 -5.30
CA GLN A 126 -11.80 13.99 -5.57
C GLN A 126 -11.11 15.13 -6.33
N LYS A 127 -11.72 15.65 -7.42
CA LYS A 127 -11.05 16.63 -8.30
C LYS A 127 -11.04 18.06 -7.79
N LEU A 128 -12.17 18.53 -7.27
CA LEU A 128 -12.31 19.92 -6.84
C LEU A 128 -11.96 20.07 -5.37
N LEU A 129 -12.36 19.12 -4.52
CA LEU A 129 -12.17 19.21 -3.07
C LEU A 129 -10.95 18.43 -2.55
N LYS A 130 -10.31 17.60 -3.39
CA LYS A 130 -9.13 16.79 -3.05
C LYS A 130 -9.37 15.92 -1.80
N ASN A 131 -10.56 15.34 -1.71
CA ASN A 131 -10.97 14.52 -0.57
C ASN A 131 -11.59 13.20 -1.05
N GLU A 132 -11.68 12.23 -0.14
CA GLU A 132 -12.20 10.90 -0.43
C GLU A 132 -13.14 10.35 0.64
N ILE A 133 -14.04 9.47 0.21
CA ILE A 133 -14.99 8.80 1.09
C ILE A 133 -14.47 7.40 1.40
N ILE A 134 -14.09 7.19 2.65
CA ILE A 134 -13.57 5.94 3.17
C ILE A 134 -14.70 5.22 3.91
N LEU A 135 -15.17 4.12 3.34
CA LEU A 135 -16.29 3.35 3.87
C LEU A 135 -15.85 2.26 4.85
N LEU A 136 -14.70 1.64 4.58
CA LEU A 136 -14.11 0.60 5.42
C LEU A 136 -12.95 1.22 6.23
N PRO A 137 -12.99 1.15 7.57
CA PRO A 137 -11.88 1.61 8.39
C PRO A 137 -10.57 0.87 8.04
N PRO A 138 -9.42 1.56 7.98
CA PRO A 138 -8.14 0.91 7.69
C PRO A 138 -7.82 -0.27 8.63
N GLU A 139 -8.22 -0.19 9.90
CA GLU A 139 -8.02 -1.23 10.90
C GLU A 139 -8.84 -2.50 10.62
N GLU A 140 -9.99 -2.37 9.96
CA GLU A 140 -10.78 -3.54 9.53
C GLU A 140 -10.21 -4.12 8.22
N LEU A 141 -9.78 -3.24 7.30
CA LEU A 141 -9.14 -3.66 6.06
C LEU A 141 -7.86 -4.48 6.33
N SER A 142 -7.02 -4.05 7.27
CA SER A 142 -5.76 -4.74 7.58
C SER A 142 -5.99 -6.19 7.97
N GLN A 143 -7.02 -6.46 8.78
CA GLN A 143 -7.37 -7.81 9.23
C GLN A 143 -7.77 -8.70 8.04
N LYS A 144 -8.65 -8.22 7.17
CA LYS A 144 -9.11 -8.97 5.98
C LYS A 144 -7.95 -9.29 5.02
N VAL A 145 -7.04 -8.33 4.82
CA VAL A 145 -5.88 -8.52 3.93
C VAL A 145 -4.88 -9.49 4.55
N LYS A 146 -4.62 -9.38 5.86
CA LYS A 146 -3.69 -10.25 6.57
C LYS A 146 -4.07 -11.73 6.46
N GLU A 147 -5.34 -12.06 6.68
CA GLU A 147 -5.84 -13.43 6.57
C GLU A 147 -5.57 -14.03 5.18
N ASN A 148 -5.80 -13.24 4.12
CA ASN A 148 -5.57 -13.66 2.74
C ASN A 148 -4.09 -13.77 2.40
N LEU A 149 -3.28 -12.85 2.90
CA LEU A 149 -1.84 -12.84 2.68
C LEU A 149 -1.17 -14.06 3.32
N ASP A 150 -1.53 -14.39 4.55
CA ASP A 150 -1.05 -15.60 5.25
C ASP A 150 -1.41 -16.87 4.49
N ASN A 151 -2.56 -16.90 3.82
CA ASN A 151 -2.98 -18.03 2.99
C ASN A 151 -2.19 -18.13 1.67
N CYS A 152 -1.89 -17.00 1.03
CA CYS A 152 -1.05 -16.96 -0.16
C CYS A 152 0.37 -17.48 0.15
N LEU A 153 0.96 -17.03 1.26
CA LEU A 153 2.29 -17.47 1.70
C LEU A 153 2.38 -18.97 2.02
N LYS A 154 1.28 -19.59 2.48
CA LYS A 154 1.22 -21.04 2.74
C LYS A 154 1.05 -21.90 1.49
N SER A 155 0.61 -21.30 0.38
CA SER A 155 0.29 -22.01 -0.87
C SER A 155 1.44 -22.10 -1.87
N GLN A 156 2.57 -21.48 -1.54
CA GLN A 156 3.83 -21.50 -2.29
C GLN A 156 4.79 -22.54 -1.68
#